data_AF-A0A3M8H4M4-F1
#
_entry.id   AF-A0A3M8H4M4-F1
#
_cell.length_a   1.000
_cell.length_b   1.000
_cell.length_c   1.000
_cell.angle_alpha   90.00
_cell.angle_beta   90.00
_cell.angle_gamma   90.00
#
_symmetry.space_group_name_H-M   'P 1'
#
loop_
_entity.id
_entity.type
_entity.pdbx_description
1 polymer ?
#
loop_
_entity_poly.entity_id
_entity_poly.type
_entity_poly.pdbx_seq_one_letter_code
_entity_poly.pdbx_strand_id
1 'polypeptide(L)' 'MLNSIGIPGLIIILVIILIIFGPSKLPKLGRSIGESLKNFKDSTKDVIIDEEDEKKEQKQ' A
#
# COMPACT_ATOMS: atom_id res chain seq x y z
N MET A 1 -23.66 -9.66 -18.90
CA MET A 1 -23.41 -11.02 -18.34
C MET A 1 -22.30 -11.06 -17.30
N LEU A 2 -21.23 -10.24 -17.41
CA LEU A 2 -20.17 -10.16 -16.38
C LEU A 2 -20.58 -9.36 -15.12
N ASN A 3 -21.48 -8.37 -15.23
CA ASN A 3 -21.95 -7.59 -14.08
C ASN A 3 -22.79 -8.39 -13.07
N SER A 4 -23.30 -9.57 -13.46
CA SER A 4 -24.01 -10.48 -12.56
C SER A 4 -23.06 -11.33 -11.71
N ILE A 5 -21.76 -11.34 -12.02
CA ILE A 5 -20.74 -12.10 -11.29
C ILE A 5 -20.23 -11.33 -10.06
N GLY A 6 -20.37 -10.01 -10.03
CA GLY A 6 -20.30 -9.16 -8.84
C GLY A 6 -19.28 -9.51 -7.74
N ILE A 7 -19.63 -9.17 -6.51
CA ILE A 7 -18.86 -9.55 -5.31
C ILE A 7 -18.78 -11.08 -5.11
N PRO A 8 -19.81 -11.90 -5.39
CA PRO A 8 -19.74 -13.35 -5.18
C PRO A 8 -18.65 -14.04 -6.01
N GLY A 9 -18.46 -13.64 -7.27
CA GLY A 9 -17.41 -14.20 -8.13
C GLY A 9 -16.00 -13.80 -7.68
N LEU A 10 -15.84 -12.57 -7.20
CA LEU A 10 -14.58 -12.11 -6.61
C LEU A 10 -14.20 -12.98 -5.39
N ILE A 11 -15.16 -13.32 -4.53
CA ILE A 11 -14.93 -14.19 -3.36
C ILE A 11 -14.46 -15.58 -3.79
N ILE A 12 -15.04 -16.16 -4.83
CA ILE A 12 -14.62 -17.47 -5.35
C ILE A 12 -13.16 -17.44 -5.82
N ILE A 13 -12.79 -16.41 -6.58
CA ILE A 13 -11.40 -16.22 -7.04
C ILE A 13 -10.47 -16.05 -5.84
N LEU A 14 -10.87 -15.25 -4.86
CA LEU A 14 -10.11 -15.04 -3.63
C LEU A 14 -9.89 -16.37 -2.90
N VAL A 15 -10.91 -17.21 -2.76
CA VAL A 15 -10.80 -18.53 -2.10
C VAL A 15 -9.81 -19.42 -2.83
N ILE A 16 -9.83 -19.47 -4.16
CA ILE A 16 -8.86 -20.27 -4.94
C ILE A 16 -7.43 -19.78 -4.68
N ILE A 17 -7.20 -18.46 -4.72
CA ILE A 17 -5.90 -17.85 -4.39
C ILE A 17 -5.50 -18.21 -2.96
N LEU A 18 -6.42 -18.16 -2.01
CA LEU A 18 -6.16 -18.51 -0.62
C LEU A 18 -5.86 -20.00 -0.41
N ILE A 19 -6.36 -20.91 -1.25
CA ILE A 19 -5.99 -22.32 -1.18
C ILE A 19 -4.54 -22.53 -1.65
N ILE A 20 -4.13 -21.85 -2.73
CA ILE A 20 -2.77 -21.97 -3.29
C ILE A 20 -1.74 -21.30 -2.38
N PHE A 21 -2.01 -20.07 -1.94
CA PHE A 21 -1.07 -19.27 -1.17
C PHE A 21 -1.27 -19.42 0.35
N GLY A 22 -2.45 -19.79 0.82
CA GLY A 22 -2.81 -19.81 2.24
C GLY A 22 -3.30 -18.44 2.75
N PRO A 23 -4.30 -18.41 3.66
CA PRO A 23 -4.88 -17.17 4.20
C PRO A 23 -3.87 -16.33 5.00
N SER A 24 -2.83 -16.93 5.56
CA SER A 24 -1.82 -16.22 6.34
C SER A 24 -0.80 -15.45 5.49
N LYS A 25 -0.68 -15.75 4.19
CA LYS A 25 0.31 -15.07 3.33
C LYS A 25 -0.14 -13.66 2.95
N LEU A 26 -1.42 -13.45 2.60
CA LEU A 26 -1.91 -12.12 2.20
C LEU A 26 -1.71 -11.05 3.28
N PRO A 27 -2.04 -11.27 4.57
CA PRO A 27 -1.79 -10.29 5.63
C PRO A 27 -0.30 -10.06 5.87
N LYS A 28 0.54 -11.10 5.73
CA LYS A 28 1.99 -10.99 5.93
C LYS A 28 2.63 -10.14 4.83
N LEU A 29 2.23 -10.34 3.57
CA LEU A 29 2.64 -9.49 2.45
C LEU A 29 2.13 -8.05 2.65
N GLY A 30 0.86 -7.88 3.02
CA GLY A 30 0.27 -6.57 3.28
C GLY A 30 0.99 -5.79 4.39
N ARG A 31 1.38 -6.45 5.49
CA ARG A 31 2.18 -5.83 6.55
C ARG A 31 3.54 -5.38 6.06
N SER A 32 4.25 -6.24 5.31
CA SER A 32 5.58 -5.92 4.78
C SER A 32 5.54 -4.75 3.79
N ILE A 33 4.56 -4.76 2.88
CA ILE A 33 4.34 -3.66 1.93
C ILE A 33 3.90 -2.39 2.65
N GLY A 34 3.03 -2.51 3.66
CA GLY A 34 2.54 -1.39 4.46
C GLY A 34 3.64 -0.70 5.26
N GLU A 35 4.54 -1.48 5.87
CA GLU A 35 5.74 -0.96 6.54
C GLU A 35 6.66 -0.24 5.55
N SER A 36 6.90 -0.82 4.37
CA SER A 36 7.69 -0.18 3.32
C SER A 36 7.05 1.14 2.86
N LEU A 37 5.74 1.17 2.62
CA LEU A 37 5.03 2.37 2.18
C LEU A 37 5.00 3.44 3.27
N LYS A 38 4.83 3.02 4.53
CA LYS A 38 4.90 3.92 5.69
C LYS A 38 6.28 4.58 5.79
N ASN A 39 7.35 3.78 5.74
CA ASN A 39 8.71 4.29 5.82
C ASN A 39 9.03 5.20 4.63
N PHE A 40 8.60 4.82 3.42
CA PHE A 40 8.74 5.66 2.23
C PHE A 40 8.05 7.03 2.37
N LYS A 41 6.80 7.03 2.87
CA LYS A 41 6.04 8.26 3.15
C LYS A 41 6.71 9.10 4.23
N ASP A 42 7.19 8.47 5.31
CA ASP A 42 7.86 9.16 6.41
C ASP A 42 9.18 9.82 5.90
N SER A 43 10.03 9.09 5.16
CA SER A 43 11.26 9.64 4.57
C SER A 43 11.01 10.72 3.52
N THR A 44 9.98 10.57 2.69
CA THR A 44 9.64 11.60 1.69
C THR A 44 9.17 12.89 2.36
N LYS A 45 8.42 12.79 3.46
CA LYS A 45 7.94 13.94 4.21
C LYS A 45 9.11 14.72 4.82
N ASP A 46 10.11 14.03 5.37
CA ASP A 46 11.26 14.70 5.98
C ASP A 46 12.09 15.45 4.92
N VAL A 47 12.31 14.86 3.74
CA VAL A 47 12.98 15.53 2.61
C VAL A 47 12.22 16.78 2.14
N ILE A 48 10.89 16.73 2.05
CA ILE A 48 10.09 17.88 1.62
C ILE A 48 10.15 19.02 2.65
N ILE A 49 10.17 18.70 3.94
CA ILE A 49 10.26 19.70 5.02
C ILE A 49 11.63 20.39 4.98
N ASP A 50 12.71 19.62 4.82
CA ASP A 50 14.08 20.17 4.71
C ASP A 50 14.22 21.10 3.50
N GLU A 51 13.62 20.75 2.34
CA GLU A 51 13.60 21.62 1.15
C GLU A 51 12.75 22.90 1.33
N GLU A 52 11.69 22.86 2.15
CA GLU A 52 10.84 24.03 2.42
C GLU A 52 11.48 25.02 3.40
N ASP A 53 12.28 24.56 4.35
CA ASP A 53 13.00 25.43 5.29
C ASP A 53 14.25 26.05 4.66
N GLU A 54 15.00 25.32 3.81
CA GLU A 54 16.13 25.89 3.06
C GLU A 54 15.69 26.99 2.06
N LYS A 55 14.50 26.88 1.46
CA LYS A 55 13.95 27.90 0.55
C LYS A 55 13.48 29.18 1.25
N LYS A 56 13.23 29.15 2.55
CA LYS A 56 12.81 30.33 3.33
C LYS A 56 13.98 31.17 3.84
N GLU A 57 15.16 30.57 4.03
CA GLU A 57 16.38 31.29 4.43
C GLU A 57 17.09 31.98 3.25
N GLN A 58 17.06 31.43 2.03
CA GLN A 58 17.69 32.06 0.85
C GLN A 58 16.92 33.26 0.28
N LYS A 59 15.72 33.58 0.80
CA LYS A 59 14.88 34.67 0.31
C LYS A 59 14.76 35.86 1.28
N GLN A 60 15.54 35.86 2.38
CA GLN A 60 15.69 37.00 3.31
C GLN A 60 17.02 37.72 3.10
#